data_AF-A0A914IHQ3-F1
#
_entry.id   AF-A0A914IHQ3-F1
#
_cell.length_a   1.000
_cell.length_b   1.000
_cell.length_c   1.000
_cell.angle_alpha   90.00
_cell.angle_beta   90.00
_cell.angle_gamma   90.00
#
_symmetry.space_group_name_H-M   'P 1'
#
loop_
_entity.id
_entity.type
_entity.pdbx_description
1 polymer ?
#
loop_
_entity_poly.entity_id
_entity_poly.type
_entity_poly.pdbx_seq_one_letter_code
_entity_poly.pdbx_strand_id
1 'polypeptide(L)'
;MIVVLYLGLSLFVFGQAENIEETFIRHKVVKDVVGLAPPKLLKVAFDSGKEAYLGNILTPSDVRNQPIELYWPTRPDSLYTLIMTGEN
;
A
#
# COMPACT_ATOMS: atom_id res chain seq x y z
N MET A 1 42.20 21.76 -2.24
CA MET A 1 40.86 22.37 -2.33
C MET A 1 40.23 21.94 -3.65
N ILE A 2 39.57 20.79 -3.68
CA ILE A 2 38.81 20.28 -4.83
C ILE A 2 37.50 19.72 -4.28
N VAL A 3 36.43 20.36 -4.73
CA VAL A 3 35.03 20.08 -4.45
C VAL A 3 34.64 18.83 -5.24
N VAL A 4 34.69 17.64 -4.64
CA VAL A 4 33.93 16.45 -5.09
C VAL A 4 33.63 15.57 -3.87
N LEU A 5 32.79 16.08 -2.95
CA LEU A 5 32.41 15.40 -1.70
C LEU A 5 30.92 14.96 -1.67
N TYR A 6 30.18 14.96 -2.79
CA TYR A 6 28.72 14.83 -2.73
C TYR A 6 28.02 13.95 -3.79
N LEU A 7 28.72 13.03 -4.45
CA LEU A 7 28.06 12.12 -5.40
C LEU A 7 28.45 10.67 -5.11
N GLY A 8 27.65 9.99 -4.27
CA GLY A 8 27.77 8.53 -4.19
C GLY A 8 27.18 7.84 -2.98
N LEU A 9 26.67 8.56 -1.96
CA LEU A 9 25.82 7.91 -0.96
C LEU A 9 24.41 7.78 -1.55
N SER A 10 24.26 6.84 -2.49
CA SER A 10 22.95 6.27 -2.79
C SER A 10 22.41 5.76 -1.47
N LEU A 11 21.43 6.48 -0.93
CA LEU A 11 20.58 5.99 0.15
C LEU A 11 19.92 4.72 -0.37
N PHE A 12 20.53 3.56 -0.09
CA PHE A 12 19.79 2.32 -0.06
C PHE A 12 18.76 2.48 1.05
N VAL A 13 17.60 3.03 0.69
CA VAL A 13 16.39 2.91 1.48
C VAL A 13 16.07 1.42 1.44
N PHE A 14 16.55 0.68 2.44
CA PHE A 14 16.04 -0.65 2.73
C PHE A 14 14.59 -0.47 3.19
N GLY A 15 13.67 -0.41 2.22
CA GLY A 15 12.26 -0.59 2.48
C GLY A 15 12.09 -1.98 3.08
N GLN A 16 11.70 -2.05 4.35
CA GLN A 16 11.27 -3.31 4.95
C GLN A 16 10.05 -3.78 4.16
N ALA A 17 10.20 -4.87 3.39
CA ALA A 17 9.07 -5.52 2.76
C ALA A 17 8.27 -6.18 3.87
N GLU A 18 7.17 -5.55 4.25
CA GLU A 18 6.30 -6.06 5.31
C GLU A 18 5.55 -7.30 4.81
N ASN A 19 5.40 -8.31 5.67
CA ASN A 19 4.74 -9.56 5.31
C ASN A 19 3.21 -9.36 5.26
N ILE A 20 2.62 -9.47 4.06
CA ILE A 20 1.19 -9.23 3.82
C ILE A 20 0.32 -10.14 4.70
N GLU A 21 0.64 -11.43 4.77
CA GLU A 21 -0.16 -12.40 5.52
C GLU A 21 -0.13 -12.08 7.02
N GLU A 22 1.07 -11.87 7.57
CA GLU A 22 1.24 -11.50 8.98
C GLU A 22 0.48 -10.21 9.30
N THR A 23 0.54 -9.20 8.45
CA THR A 23 -0.14 -7.93 8.67
C THR A 23 -1.66 -8.05 8.61
N PHE A 24 -2.20 -8.81 7.66
CA PHE A 24 -3.65 -9.05 7.56
C PHE A 24 -4.17 -9.86 8.76
N ILE A 25 -3.40 -10.81 9.29
CA ILE A 25 -3.74 -11.54 10.51
C ILE A 25 -3.65 -10.63 11.74
N ARG A 26 -2.55 -9.87 11.87
CA ARG A 26 -2.28 -8.99 13.01
C ARG A 26 -3.36 -7.93 13.18
N HIS A 27 -3.84 -7.37 12.07
CA HIS A 27 -4.94 -6.39 12.07
C HIS A 27 -6.33 -7.04 12.00
N LYS A 28 -6.44 -8.37 12.12
CA LYS A 28 -7.70 -9.15 12.12
C LYS A 28 -8.54 -9.08 10.85
N VAL A 29 -8.00 -8.53 9.77
CA VAL A 29 -8.65 -8.52 8.46
C VAL A 29 -8.91 -9.95 7.97
N VAL A 30 -7.98 -10.88 8.24
CA VAL A 30 -8.26 -12.32 8.11
C VAL A 30 -9.23 -12.73 9.21
N LYS A 31 -10.26 -13.51 8.82
CA LYS A 31 -11.41 -13.98 9.61
C LYS A 31 -12.55 -12.97 9.69
N ASP A 32 -12.26 -11.69 9.94
CA ASP A 32 -13.33 -10.71 10.16
C ASP A 32 -13.84 -10.11 8.83
N VAL A 33 -12.97 -9.91 7.82
CA VAL A 33 -13.35 -9.43 6.47
C VAL A 33 -13.16 -10.50 5.38
N VAL A 34 -12.04 -11.20 5.39
CA VAL A 34 -11.68 -12.21 4.37
C VAL A 34 -11.21 -13.52 5.00
N GLY A 35 -11.41 -14.64 4.31
CA GLY A 35 -10.97 -15.96 4.82
C GLY A 35 -9.46 -16.20 4.76
N LEU A 36 -8.74 -15.48 3.90
CA LEU A 36 -7.30 -15.61 3.68
C LEU A 36 -6.70 -14.28 3.21
N ALA A 37 -5.45 -14.00 3.57
CA ALA A 37 -4.72 -12.85 3.07
C ALA A 37 -4.45 -12.96 1.55
N PRO A 38 -4.44 -11.84 0.81
CA PRO A 38 -4.17 -11.87 -0.62
C PRO A 38 -2.67 -12.16 -0.89
N PRO A 39 -2.35 -12.79 -2.03
CA PRO A 39 -0.96 -13.10 -2.39
C PRO A 39 -0.16 -11.88 -2.87
N LYS A 40 -0.84 -10.77 -3.19
CA LYS A 40 -0.23 -9.52 -3.68
C LYS A 40 -1.03 -8.33 -3.14
N LEU A 41 -0.32 -7.24 -2.85
CA LEU A 41 -0.93 -6.00 -2.40
C LEU A 41 -1.47 -5.20 -3.59
N LEU A 42 -2.62 -4.57 -3.40
CA LEU A 42 -3.11 -3.50 -4.27
C LEU A 42 -2.42 -2.20 -3.87
N LYS A 43 -1.70 -1.56 -4.79
CA LYS A 43 -1.22 -0.19 -4.55
C LYS A 43 -2.41 0.76 -4.63
N VAL A 44 -2.57 1.61 -3.63
CA VAL A 44 -3.64 2.63 -3.54
C VAL A 44 -3.01 3.96 -3.15
N ALA A 45 -3.06 4.95 -4.03
CA ALA A 45 -2.56 6.30 -3.77
C ALA A 45 -3.66 7.36 -3.89
N PHE A 46 -3.62 8.36 -3.00
CA PHE A 46 -4.57 9.47 -2.92
C PHE A 46 -3.96 10.76 -3.46
N ASP A 47 -4.81 11.74 -3.78
CA ASP A 47 -4.42 13.08 -4.25
C ASP A 47 -3.64 13.89 -3.20
N SER A 48 -3.73 13.50 -1.92
CA SER A 48 -2.89 14.01 -0.82
C SER A 48 -1.40 13.61 -0.94
N GLY A 49 -1.05 12.72 -1.86
CA GLY A 49 0.29 12.13 -1.99
C GLY A 49 0.57 11.03 -0.96
N LYS A 50 -0.44 10.58 -0.21
CA LYS A 50 -0.37 9.45 0.72
C LYS A 50 -0.84 8.16 0.05
N GLU A 51 -0.34 7.04 0.56
CA GLU A 51 -0.75 5.71 0.14
C GLU A 51 -1.41 4.97 1.30
N ALA A 52 -2.42 4.15 1.02
CA ALA A 52 -2.89 3.14 1.97
C ALA A 52 -1.95 1.93 1.89
N TYR A 53 -1.23 1.68 2.98
CA TYR A 53 -0.17 0.69 3.04
C TYR A 53 -0.22 -0.04 4.40
N LEU A 54 -0.75 -1.27 4.38
CA LEU A 54 -0.56 -2.28 5.42
C LEU A 54 -0.82 -1.80 6.88
N GLY A 55 -1.85 -0.98 7.07
CA GLY A 55 -2.28 -0.51 8.39
C GLY A 55 -1.67 0.82 8.82
N ASN A 56 -0.98 1.53 7.93
CA ASN A 56 -0.58 2.90 8.20
C ASN A 56 -1.79 3.80 8.53
N ILE A 57 -1.57 4.80 9.38
CA ILE A 57 -2.62 5.72 9.80
C ILE A 57 -2.70 6.86 8.79
N LEU A 58 -3.88 7.05 8.22
CA LEU A 58 -4.23 8.19 7.36
C LEU A 58 -5.24 9.08 8.08
N THR A 59 -5.17 10.39 7.85
CA THR A 59 -6.14 11.34 8.40
C THR A 59 -7.38 11.44 7.50
N PRO A 60 -8.53 11.92 8.01
CA PRO A 60 -9.70 12.16 7.17
C PRO A 60 -9.46 13.12 5.99
N SER A 61 -8.50 14.04 6.12
CA SER A 61 -8.08 14.92 5.02
C SER A 61 -7.27 14.18 3.95
N ASP A 62 -6.47 13.17 4.33
CA ASP A 62 -5.64 12.43 3.38
C ASP A 62 -6.47 11.55 2.44
N VAL A 63 -7.64 11.12 2.90
CA VAL A 63 -8.56 10.17 2.22
C VAL A 63 -9.92 10.80 1.91
N ARG A 64 -9.99 12.14 1.86
CA ARG A 64 -11.24 12.87 1.59
C ARG A 64 -11.83 12.52 0.23
N ASN A 65 -10.96 12.35 -0.77
CA ASN A 65 -11.34 12.02 -2.14
C ASN A 65 -11.01 10.55 -2.43
N GLN A 66 -11.61 10.01 -3.49
CA GLN A 66 -11.28 8.67 -3.96
C GLN A 66 -9.80 8.55 -4.38
N PRO A 67 -9.20 7.35 -4.32
CA PRO A 67 -7.84 7.14 -4.81
C PRO A 67 -7.67 7.58 -6.27
N ILE A 68 -6.52 8.17 -6.57
CA ILE A 68 -6.16 8.62 -7.92
C ILE A 68 -5.37 7.56 -8.69
N GLU A 69 -4.74 6.62 -7.97
CA GLU A 69 -3.96 5.53 -8.56
C GLU A 69 -4.32 4.23 -7.87
N LEU A 70 -4.64 3.24 -8.68
CA LEU A 70 -4.78 1.85 -8.27
C LEU A 70 -3.91 0.99 -9.19
N TYR A 71 -3.07 0.14 -8.60
CA TYR A 71 -2.20 -0.73 -9.39
C TYR A 71 -2.12 -2.13 -8.80
N TRP A 72 -2.44 -3.12 -9.64
CA TRP A 72 -2.27 -4.54 -9.37
C TRP A 72 -2.08 -5.31 -10.69
N PRO A 73 -1.48 -6.52 -10.65
CA PRO A 73 -1.35 -7.34 -11.85
C PRO A 73 -2.72 -7.82 -12.37
N THR A 74 -2.99 -7.56 -13.65
CA THR A 74 -4.22 -7.95 -14.33
C THR A 74 -3.93 -8.94 -15.48
N ARG A 75 -5.01 -9.53 -15.99
CA ARG A 75 -5.02 -10.36 -17.20
C ARG A 75 -5.92 -9.69 -18.24
N PRO A 76 -5.59 -9.82 -19.53
CA PRO A 76 -6.51 -9.43 -20.61
C PRO A 76 -7.87 -10.11 -20.45
N ASP A 77 -8.92 -9.44 -20.93
CA ASP A 77 -10.31 -9.95 -21.00
C ASP A 77 -10.92 -10.40 -19.66
N SER A 78 -10.35 -9.96 -18.54
CA SER A 78 -10.86 -10.24 -17.20
C SER A 78 -11.52 -8.99 -16.63
N LEU A 79 -12.71 -9.17 -16.04
CA LEU A 79 -13.35 -8.15 -15.23
C LEU A 79 -12.91 -8.30 -13.78
N TYR A 80 -12.67 -7.17 -13.13
CA TYR A 80 -12.23 -7.09 -11.74
C TYR A 80 -13.24 -6.29 -10.93
N THR A 81 -13.47 -6.72 -9.69
CA THR A 81 -14.28 -5.99 -8.72
C THR A 81 -13.37 -5.43 -7.65
N LEU A 82 -13.50 -4.13 -7.37
CA LEU A 82 -12.84 -3.47 -6.26
C LEU A 82 -13.86 -3.25 -5.15
N ILE A 83 -13.50 -3.59 -3.92
CA ILE A 83 -14.32 -3.36 -2.74
C ILE A 83 -13.47 -2.57 -1.74
N MET A 84 -13.97 -1.40 -1.34
CA MET A 84 -13.48 -0.67 -0.17
C MET A 84 -14.47 -0.92 0.96
N THR A 85 -14.03 -1.59 2.01
CA THR A 85 -14.85 -1.93 3.17
C THR A 85 -14.05 -1.74 4.43
N GLY A 86 -14.74 -1.51 5.54
CA GLY A 86 -14.17 -1.38 6.86
C GLY A 86 -15.00 -2.18 7.85
N GLU A 87 -14.33 -2.66 8.89
CA GLU A 87 -14.94 -3.29 10.05
C GLU A 87 -14.94 -2.30 11.22
N ASN A 88 -15.67 -1.19 11.05
CA ASN A 88 -16.17 -0.28 12.09
C ASN A 88 -16.92 0.90 11.46
#